data_AF-A0A0A9WJ35-F1
#
_entry.id   AF-A0A0A9WJ35-F1
#
_cell.length_a   1.000
_cell.length_b   1.000
_cell.length_c   1.000
_cell.angle_alpha   90.00
_cell.angle_beta   90.00
_cell.angle_gamma   90.00
#
_symmetry.space_group_name_H-M   'P 1'
#
loop_
_entity.id
_entity.type
_entity.pdbx_description
1 polymer ?
#
loop_
_entity_poly.entity_id
_entity_poly.type
_entity_poly.pdbx_seq_one_letter_code
_entity_poly.pdbx_strand_id
1 'polypeptide(L)'
;MDPVFEFSVNYVTTLFGVLMPRRRRFRNRLPAVSDCSRVGSSMAVSRVPSPPPQEANTPVAENWCYTQVKVVKFSYMWTINNFSFCREEMGEVLKSSTFSAGANDKLKWCLRVNPKGLDEESKDYLSLYLLLVSCNKSEVRAKFKFSILNAKREETKAMEMQFRIPKFDKTGRRGTDSGAPSVQFSSSIPQSQRAYRFVQGKDWGFKKFIRRDFLLDEANGLLPDDKLTIFCEVSVVADSVNISGQSNAIQFKVPECRLPDDLGQLFEVQKFSDVTLSVNGREFQAHKAILAARSPVFAAMFEHEMEERKLNRVAITDVEQEVLKEMLRFIYTGRAANLERMADDLLAAADKYALERLKVMCEEALCTNLSVDNAADTLILADLHSADQLKAQAIDFINTHATDVMETAGWKTMILSHPHLIAEAFRALATQQIPPIGPPRKRVKQS
;
A
#
# COMPACT_ATOMS: atom_id res chain seq x y z
N MET A 1 39.08 -39.88 -14.65
CA MET A 1 39.44 -38.45 -14.62
C MET A 1 38.47 -37.75 -15.54
N ASP A 2 37.42 -37.05 -15.14
CA ASP A 2 36.77 -36.72 -13.87
C ASP A 2 35.27 -36.56 -14.19
N PRO A 3 34.36 -36.65 -13.20
CA PRO A 3 32.98 -37.02 -13.45
C PRO A 3 32.06 -35.84 -13.75
N VAL A 4 31.05 -36.17 -14.56
CA VAL A 4 29.86 -35.39 -14.91
C VAL A 4 29.01 -35.18 -13.64
N PHE A 5 28.56 -33.95 -13.41
CA PHE A 5 27.61 -33.59 -12.36
C PHE A 5 26.25 -34.27 -12.61
N GLU A 6 25.99 -35.35 -11.88
CA GLU A 6 24.69 -36.02 -11.76
C GLU A 6 23.83 -35.25 -10.73
N PHE A 7 22.82 -34.50 -11.21
CA PHE A 7 21.73 -34.02 -10.35
C PHE A 7 20.76 -35.19 -10.10
N SER A 8 21.00 -35.92 -9.00
CA SER A 8 20.06 -36.94 -8.51
C SER A 8 18.84 -36.28 -7.86
N VAL A 9 17.69 -36.41 -8.54
CA VAL A 9 16.35 -36.16 -8.01
C VAL A 9 15.99 -37.33 -7.10
N ASN A 10 16.39 -37.25 -5.83
CA ASN A 10 16.01 -38.18 -4.77
C ASN A 10 15.76 -37.38 -3.48
N TYR A 11 14.64 -36.65 -3.41
CA TYR A 11 14.23 -35.95 -2.18
C TYR A 11 12.72 -35.73 -2.01
N VAL A 12 11.85 -36.56 -2.61
CA VAL A 12 10.39 -36.36 -2.51
C VAL A 12 9.65 -37.44 -1.68
N THR A 13 10.32 -38.45 -1.14
CA THR A 13 9.61 -39.56 -0.47
C THR A 13 10.08 -39.93 0.95
N THR A 14 10.89 -39.11 1.64
CA THR A 14 11.36 -39.50 2.99
C THR A 14 11.54 -38.37 4.00
N LEU A 15 10.67 -37.35 4.00
CA LEU A 15 10.72 -36.30 5.04
C LEU A 15 9.36 -35.65 5.41
N PHE A 16 8.27 -36.42 5.39
CA PHE A 16 6.99 -36.03 6.02
C PHE A 16 6.45 -37.10 6.99
N GLY A 17 7.38 -37.76 7.69
CA GLY A 17 7.09 -38.73 8.74
C GLY A 17 7.56 -38.22 10.12
N VAL A 18 7.16 -37.02 10.52
CA VAL A 18 7.28 -36.57 11.92
C VAL A 18 5.92 -36.02 12.34
N LEU A 19 5.41 -36.55 13.45
CA LEU A 19 4.10 -36.27 14.03
C LEU A 19 3.78 -34.76 14.08
N MET A 20 2.75 -34.35 13.35
CA MET A 20 2.02 -33.10 13.63
C MET A 20 1.07 -33.32 14.82
N PRO A 21 1.08 -32.46 15.86
CA PRO A 21 0.04 -32.48 16.89
C PRO A 21 -1.29 -31.98 16.30
N ARG A 22 -2.37 -32.69 16.61
CA ARG A 22 -3.76 -32.30 16.29
C ARG A 22 -4.04 -30.83 16.61
N ARG A 23 -4.44 -30.05 15.61
CA ARG A 23 -5.04 -28.71 15.78
C ARG A 23 -6.22 -28.79 16.77
N ARG A 24 -6.11 -28.13 17.93
CA ARG A 24 -7.29 -27.82 18.78
C ARG A 24 -8.03 -26.66 18.13
N ARG A 25 -9.17 -26.95 17.49
CA ARG A 25 -10.14 -25.93 17.05
C ARG A 25 -10.68 -25.20 18.28
N PHE A 26 -10.28 -23.95 18.51
CA PHE A 26 -10.99 -23.04 19.40
C PHE A 26 -12.23 -22.52 18.67
N ARG A 27 -13.38 -23.07 19.04
CA ARG A 27 -14.70 -22.69 18.53
C ARG A 27 -15.24 -21.59 19.45
N ASN A 28 -14.87 -20.33 19.21
CA ASN A 28 -15.53 -19.20 19.87
C ASN A 28 -16.89 -18.96 19.18
N ARG A 29 -17.97 -19.30 19.89
CA ARG A 29 -19.32 -18.83 19.59
C ARG A 29 -19.40 -17.34 19.92
N LEU A 30 -19.63 -16.50 18.91
CA LEU A 30 -20.17 -15.15 19.11
C LEU A 30 -21.70 -15.21 18.98
N PRO A 31 -22.46 -14.44 19.78
CA PRO A 31 -23.91 -14.41 19.70
C PRO A 31 -24.40 -13.53 18.55
N ALA A 32 -25.60 -13.85 18.07
CA ALA A 32 -26.31 -13.16 17.01
C ALA A 32 -26.61 -11.70 17.36
N VAL A 33 -26.31 -10.80 16.43
CA VAL A 33 -26.87 -9.44 16.40
C VAL A 33 -27.47 -9.22 15.02
N SER A 34 -28.66 -8.64 15.05
CA SER A 34 -29.67 -8.48 14.01
C SER A 34 -29.28 -7.55 12.86
N ASP A 35 -29.87 -7.92 11.72
CA ASP A 35 -29.94 -7.32 10.40
C ASP A 35 -30.15 -5.79 10.35
N CYS A 36 -29.32 -5.08 9.57
CA CYS A 36 -29.75 -3.89 8.85
C CYS A 36 -28.82 -3.55 7.66
N SER A 37 -29.38 -3.73 6.46
CA SER A 37 -29.19 -2.95 5.22
C SER A 37 -27.81 -2.92 4.53
N ARG A 38 -27.73 -3.78 3.51
CA ARG A 38 -27.04 -3.67 2.21
C ARG A 38 -26.56 -2.26 1.79
N VAL A 39 -25.25 -2.15 1.54
CA VAL A 39 -24.71 -1.43 0.37
C VAL A 39 -23.59 -2.30 -0.23
N GLY A 40 -23.87 -2.91 -1.38
CA GLY A 40 -22.93 -3.77 -2.09
C GLY A 40 -21.80 -2.95 -2.70
N SER A 41 -20.58 -3.11 -2.18
CA SER A 41 -19.38 -2.62 -2.83
C SER A 41 -18.92 -3.66 -3.85
N SER A 42 -19.26 -3.41 -5.11
CA SER A 42 -18.71 -4.13 -6.27
C SER A 42 -17.24 -3.76 -6.41
N MET A 43 -16.34 -4.68 -6.11
CA MET A 43 -14.91 -4.50 -6.41
C MET A 43 -14.69 -4.57 -7.92
N ALA A 44 -14.14 -3.49 -8.46
CA ALA A 44 -13.92 -3.33 -9.88
C ALA A 44 -12.87 -4.33 -10.39
N VAL A 45 -13.32 -5.17 -11.31
CA VAL A 45 -12.49 -5.97 -12.22
C VAL A 45 -11.41 -5.06 -12.83
N SER A 46 -10.15 -5.52 -12.84
CA SER A 46 -9.07 -4.90 -13.59
C SER A 46 -9.44 -4.83 -15.08
N ARG A 47 -10.07 -3.72 -15.47
CA ARG A 47 -10.43 -3.40 -16.84
C ARG A 47 -9.17 -2.89 -17.53
N VAL A 48 -8.87 -3.45 -18.70
CA VAL A 48 -8.00 -2.79 -19.68
C VAL A 48 -8.55 -1.37 -19.91
N PRO A 49 -7.73 -0.32 -19.95
CA PRO A 49 -8.22 1.06 -20.04
C PRO A 49 -9.02 1.26 -21.34
N SER A 50 -10.26 1.72 -21.20
CA SER A 50 -11.07 2.18 -22.33
C SER A 50 -10.60 3.59 -22.77
N PRO A 51 -10.65 3.93 -24.06
CA PRO A 51 -10.35 5.29 -24.53
C PRO A 51 -11.27 6.32 -23.84
N PRO A 52 -10.83 7.59 -23.69
CA PRO A 52 -11.68 8.65 -23.15
C PRO A 52 -12.99 8.75 -23.96
N PRO A 53 -14.11 9.08 -23.31
CA PRO A 53 -15.40 9.19 -23.99
C PRO A 53 -15.31 10.18 -25.15
N GLN A 54 -15.71 9.73 -26.34
CA GLN A 54 -15.73 10.56 -27.55
C GLN A 54 -16.78 11.65 -27.40
N GLU A 55 -16.34 12.90 -27.22
CA GLU A 55 -17.18 14.07 -27.48
C GLU A 55 -17.34 14.22 -29.00
N ALA A 56 -18.58 14.41 -29.45
CA ALA A 56 -18.88 14.59 -30.86
C ALA A 56 -18.16 15.83 -31.41
N ASN A 57 -17.38 15.64 -32.49
CA ASN A 57 -16.61 16.63 -33.26
C ASN A 57 -15.14 16.90 -32.87
N THR A 58 -14.41 15.90 -32.36
CA THR A 58 -12.95 15.99 -32.21
C THR A 58 -12.19 15.37 -33.39
N PRO A 59 -11.05 15.96 -33.83
CA PRO A 59 -10.21 15.37 -34.88
C PRO A 59 -9.67 14.00 -34.42
N VAL A 60 -9.87 12.97 -35.25
CA VAL A 60 -9.45 11.60 -34.97
C VAL A 60 -7.98 11.45 -35.32
N ALA A 61 -7.13 11.15 -34.34
CA ALA A 61 -5.72 10.82 -34.55
C ALA A 61 -5.55 9.29 -34.66
N GLU A 62 -4.78 8.83 -35.65
CA GLU A 62 -4.44 7.40 -35.87
C GLU A 62 -3.66 6.79 -34.69
N ASN A 63 -2.84 7.63 -34.06
CA ASN A 63 -2.10 7.32 -32.85
C ASN A 63 -2.63 8.17 -31.72
N TRP A 64 -2.93 7.54 -30.59
CA TRP A 64 -3.29 8.26 -29.37
C TRP A 64 -2.44 7.78 -28.21
N CYS A 65 -2.15 8.73 -27.33
CA CYS A 65 -1.51 8.48 -26.05
C CYS A 65 -2.28 9.28 -25.00
N TYR A 66 -2.73 8.60 -23.95
CA TYR A 66 -3.24 9.25 -22.76
C TYR A 66 -2.26 9.01 -21.61
N THR A 67 -1.79 10.09 -21.00
CA THR A 67 -0.93 10.03 -19.82
C THR A 67 -1.79 10.17 -18.58
N GLN A 68 -1.82 9.12 -17.75
CA GLN A 68 -2.42 9.21 -16.43
C GLN A 68 -1.33 9.53 -15.40
N VAL A 69 -1.47 10.69 -14.73
CA VAL A 69 -0.59 11.07 -13.62
C VAL A 69 -1.20 10.54 -12.32
N LYS A 70 -0.56 9.55 -11.71
CA LYS A 70 -1.01 9.02 -10.42
C LYS A 70 -0.74 10.05 -9.31
N VAL A 71 -1.72 10.26 -8.42
CA VAL A 71 -1.58 11.16 -7.26
C VAL A 71 -1.89 10.37 -6.00
N VAL A 72 -0.96 10.40 -5.04
CA VAL A 72 -1.14 9.78 -3.72
C VAL A 72 -1.52 10.89 -2.74
N LYS A 73 -2.66 10.74 -2.06
CA LYS A 73 -3.17 11.72 -1.08
C LYS A 73 -3.14 11.11 0.32
N PHE A 74 -2.70 11.90 1.29
CA PHE A 74 -2.72 11.54 2.70
C PHE A 74 -2.77 12.81 3.55
N SER A 75 -3.12 12.67 4.82
CA SER A 75 -3.20 13.78 5.76
C SER A 75 -2.53 13.45 7.09
N TYR A 76 -2.15 14.49 7.82
CA TYR A 76 -1.51 14.39 9.12
C TYR A 76 -2.06 15.44 10.07
N MET A 77 -2.32 15.03 11.30
CA MET A 77 -2.81 15.90 12.36
C MET A 77 -1.76 15.99 13.46
N TRP A 78 -1.43 17.21 13.85
CA TRP A 78 -0.48 17.49 14.92
C TRP A 78 -1.11 18.43 15.95
N THR A 79 -1.20 17.96 17.19
CA THR A 79 -1.67 18.76 18.32
C THR A 79 -0.49 19.16 19.21
N ILE A 80 -0.35 20.46 19.45
CA ILE A 80 0.59 21.05 20.41
C ILE A 80 -0.23 21.45 21.64
N ASN A 81 0.00 20.76 22.75
CA ASN A 81 -0.68 21.05 24.02
C ASN A 81 -0.01 22.22 24.73
N ASN A 82 -0.81 23.00 25.46
CA ASN A 82 -0.36 24.16 26.22
C ASN A 82 0.38 25.18 25.32
N PHE A 83 -0.20 25.48 24.15
CA PHE A 83 0.47 26.23 23.10
C PHE A 83 0.86 27.65 23.55
N SER A 84 0.02 28.29 24.37
CA SER A 84 0.32 29.61 24.95
C SER A 84 1.58 29.61 25.83
N PHE A 85 1.99 28.45 26.36
CA PHE A 85 3.18 28.25 27.19
C PHE A 85 4.44 27.85 26.41
N CYS A 86 4.39 27.79 25.07
CA CYS A 86 5.57 27.52 24.24
C CYS A 86 6.71 28.50 24.57
N ARG A 87 7.87 27.95 24.94
CA ARG A 87 9.05 28.72 25.35
C ARG A 87 9.89 29.19 24.16
N GLU A 88 9.64 28.64 22.99
CA GLU A 88 10.40 28.91 21.77
C GLU A 88 10.47 30.40 21.50
N GLU A 89 11.68 30.91 21.29
CA GLU A 89 11.92 32.28 20.86
C GLU A 89 11.80 32.45 19.34
N MET A 90 11.82 33.70 18.86
CA MET A 90 11.75 33.98 17.43
C MET A 90 12.87 33.22 16.68
N GLY A 91 12.50 32.53 15.61
CA GLY A 91 13.40 31.68 14.83
C GLY A 91 13.57 30.26 15.36
N GLU A 92 13.21 29.97 16.61
CA GLU A 92 13.20 28.62 17.16
C GLU A 92 12.01 27.81 16.64
N VAL A 93 12.22 26.51 16.45
CA VAL A 93 11.32 25.65 15.68
C VAL A 93 10.91 24.40 16.44
N LEU A 94 9.60 24.15 16.46
CA LEU A 94 8.99 22.89 16.84
C LEU A 94 8.87 21.98 15.62
N LYS A 95 9.17 20.70 15.78
CA LYS A 95 8.99 19.69 14.73
C LYS A 95 7.98 18.63 15.19
N SER A 96 7.08 18.24 14.30
CA SER A 96 6.22 17.08 14.54
C SER A 96 7.01 15.78 14.43
N SER A 97 6.40 14.68 14.87
CA SER A 97 6.83 13.35 14.46
C SER A 97 6.80 13.21 12.93
N THR A 98 7.59 12.29 12.41
CA THR A 98 7.60 11.98 10.98
C THR A 98 6.35 11.20 10.56
N PHE A 99 5.83 11.49 9.37
CA PHE A 99 4.68 10.81 8.78
C PHE A 99 4.88 10.53 7.29
N SER A 100 4.10 9.61 6.72
CA SER A 100 4.19 9.18 5.32
C SER A 100 2.82 8.72 4.80
N ALA A 101 2.68 8.50 3.48
CA ALA A 101 1.39 8.12 2.88
C ALA A 101 0.89 6.74 3.34
N GLY A 102 1.84 5.86 3.70
CA GLY A 102 1.62 4.57 4.33
C GLY A 102 2.87 4.16 5.11
N ALA A 103 2.79 3.08 5.90
CA ALA A 103 3.90 2.60 6.73
C ALA A 103 5.19 2.38 5.90
N ASN A 104 5.04 1.74 4.74
CA ASN A 104 6.11 1.39 3.81
C ASN A 104 6.53 2.49 2.82
N ASP A 105 5.98 3.69 2.92
CA ASP A 105 6.39 4.80 2.06
C ASP A 105 7.76 5.34 2.50
N LYS A 106 8.69 5.37 1.53
CA LYS A 106 10.08 5.84 1.71
C LYS A 106 10.17 7.36 1.81
N LEU A 107 9.11 8.08 1.46
CA LEU A 107 9.02 9.53 1.62
C LEU A 107 8.57 9.85 3.05
N LYS A 108 9.49 10.31 3.89
CA LYS A 108 9.20 10.71 5.27
C LYS A 108 9.10 12.23 5.36
N TRP A 109 7.99 12.72 5.90
CA TRP A 109 7.65 14.14 6.02
C TRP A 109 7.55 14.53 7.49
N CYS A 110 7.74 15.81 7.82
CA CYS A 110 7.33 16.34 9.13
C CYS A 110 6.86 17.79 8.98
N LEU A 111 6.10 18.27 9.97
CA LEU A 111 5.73 19.67 10.07
C LEU A 111 6.79 20.43 10.87
N ARG A 112 7.00 21.70 10.52
CA ARG A 112 7.82 22.66 11.24
C ARG A 112 6.98 23.88 11.61
N VAL A 113 6.97 24.25 12.88
CA VAL A 113 6.26 25.43 13.39
C VAL A 113 7.26 26.34 14.10
N ASN A 114 7.22 27.63 13.76
CA ASN A 114 7.88 28.68 14.54
C ASN A 114 6.79 29.48 15.26
N PRO A 115 6.53 29.24 16.57
CA PRO A 115 5.42 29.84 17.28
C PRO A 115 5.47 31.38 17.33
N LYS A 116 6.69 31.94 17.41
CA LYS A 116 6.95 33.38 17.48
C LYS A 116 7.54 33.96 16.19
N GLY A 117 7.25 33.33 15.05
CA GLY A 117 7.77 33.73 13.75
C GLY A 117 9.16 33.19 13.45
N LEU A 118 9.52 33.15 12.16
CA LEU A 118 10.83 32.67 11.69
C LEU A 118 11.91 33.76 11.80
N ASP A 119 11.53 35.01 11.61
CA ASP A 119 12.40 36.19 11.63
C ASP A 119 11.59 37.46 11.91
N GLU A 120 12.27 38.60 11.93
CA GLU A 120 11.67 39.90 12.26
C GLU A 120 10.47 40.27 11.39
N GLU A 121 10.46 39.85 10.12
CA GLU A 121 9.36 40.14 9.20
C GLU A 121 8.08 39.38 9.59
N SER A 122 8.23 38.28 10.34
CA SER A 122 7.16 37.34 10.69
C SER A 122 6.92 37.19 12.19
N LYS A 123 7.52 38.06 13.02
CA LYS A 123 7.46 38.01 14.49
C LYS A 123 6.04 37.95 15.10
N ASP A 124 5.08 38.60 14.43
CA ASP A 124 3.68 38.66 14.86
C ASP A 124 2.84 37.49 14.32
N TYR A 125 3.48 36.56 13.63
CA TYR A 125 2.84 35.42 12.98
C TYR A 125 3.42 34.10 13.49
N LEU A 126 2.61 33.06 13.41
CA LEU A 126 3.10 31.68 13.43
C LEU A 126 3.55 31.33 12.00
N SER A 127 4.75 30.77 11.85
CA SER A 127 5.22 30.23 10.57
C SER A 127 5.06 28.71 10.53
N LEU A 128 4.62 28.16 9.41
CA LEU A 128 4.30 26.74 9.26
C LEU A 128 4.82 26.18 7.93
N TYR A 129 5.56 25.07 7.99
CA TYR A 129 6.18 24.44 6.83
C TYR A 129 6.03 22.92 6.83
N LEU A 130 5.95 22.35 5.63
CA LEU A 130 6.07 20.92 5.36
C LEU A 130 7.52 20.66 4.94
N LEU A 131 8.20 19.77 5.65
CA LEU A 131 9.58 19.36 5.37
C LEU A 131 9.60 17.93 4.83
N LEU A 132 10.32 17.70 3.73
CA LEU A 132 10.70 16.36 3.28
C LEU A 132 11.98 15.92 4.02
N VAL A 133 11.84 15.02 4.98
CA VAL A 133 12.94 14.57 5.86
C VAL A 133 13.80 13.51 5.18
N SER A 134 13.17 12.50 4.57
CA SER A 134 13.85 11.40 3.90
C SER A 134 13.15 11.05 2.59
N CYS A 135 13.94 10.69 1.59
CA CYS A 135 13.49 10.48 0.22
C CYS A 135 14.48 9.57 -0.50
N ASN A 136 13.99 8.53 -1.17
CA ASN A 136 14.82 7.65 -2.01
C ASN A 136 14.82 8.06 -3.49
N LYS A 137 14.11 9.15 -3.84
CA LYS A 137 14.08 9.74 -5.18
C LYS A 137 15.01 10.96 -5.24
N SER A 138 15.41 11.36 -6.44
CA SER A 138 16.18 12.60 -6.64
C SER A 138 15.36 13.84 -6.31
N GLU A 139 14.05 13.79 -6.56
CA GLU A 139 13.08 14.83 -6.21
C GLU A 139 11.67 14.27 -6.07
N VAL A 140 10.81 15.03 -5.41
CA VAL A 140 9.38 14.74 -5.26
C VAL A 140 8.58 15.99 -5.60
N ARG A 141 7.49 15.84 -6.36
CA ARG A 141 6.53 16.93 -6.57
C ARG A 141 5.31 16.71 -5.68
N ALA A 142 4.99 17.68 -4.82
CA ALA A 142 3.85 17.56 -3.93
C ALA A 142 3.07 18.88 -3.83
N LYS A 143 1.75 18.76 -3.71
CA LYS A 143 0.87 19.83 -3.23
C LYS A 143 0.61 19.60 -1.75
N PHE A 144 0.42 20.68 -1.00
CA PHE A 144 0.02 20.59 0.39
C PHE A 144 -0.98 21.69 0.73
N LYS A 145 -1.74 21.45 1.79
CA LYS A 145 -2.67 22.40 2.40
C LYS A 145 -2.52 22.29 3.91
N PHE A 146 -2.60 23.44 4.60
CA PHE A 146 -2.66 23.51 6.05
C PHE A 146 -3.96 24.15 6.51
N SER A 147 -4.50 23.66 7.62
CA SER A 147 -5.65 24.22 8.32
C SER A 147 -5.50 24.06 9.83
N ILE A 148 -6.24 24.86 10.60
CA ILE A 148 -6.36 24.73 12.05
C ILE A 148 -7.74 24.16 12.35
N LEU A 149 -7.80 23.16 13.25
CA LEU A 149 -9.06 22.56 13.66
C LEU A 149 -9.63 23.29 14.87
N ASN A 150 -10.92 23.66 14.80
CA ASN A 150 -11.64 24.23 15.94
C ASN A 150 -12.08 23.13 16.93
N ALA A 151 -12.77 23.52 18.01
CA ALA A 151 -13.31 22.58 19.01
C ALA A 151 -14.25 21.49 18.42
N LYS A 152 -14.90 21.75 17.29
CA LYS A 152 -15.77 20.80 16.58
C LYS A 152 -15.02 19.91 15.58
N ARG A 153 -13.69 20.02 15.50
CA ARG A 153 -12.82 19.38 14.49
C ARG A 153 -13.13 19.80 13.06
N GLU A 154 -13.73 20.97 12.88
CA GLU A 154 -13.94 21.55 11.55
C GLU A 154 -12.68 22.30 11.12
N GLU A 155 -12.32 22.18 9.85
CA GLU A 155 -11.23 22.95 9.28
C GLU A 155 -11.58 24.44 9.21
N THR A 156 -10.76 25.26 9.84
CA THR A 156 -10.89 26.72 9.79
C THR A 156 -9.63 27.36 9.22
N LYS A 157 -9.81 28.46 8.47
CA LYS A 157 -8.74 29.34 7.93
C LYS A 157 -7.62 28.60 7.18
N ALA A 158 -7.94 27.97 6.06
CA ALA A 158 -6.93 27.47 5.12
C ALA A 158 -6.28 28.63 4.33
N MET A 159 -4.95 28.70 4.30
CA MET A 159 -4.19 29.66 3.46
C MET A 159 -3.63 28.99 2.20
N GLU A 160 -3.79 29.67 1.05
CA GLU A 160 -3.01 29.42 -0.18
C GLU A 160 -2.40 30.76 -0.67
N MET A 161 -1.17 30.70 -1.18
CA MET A 161 -0.51 31.83 -1.87
C MET A 161 -1.29 32.18 -3.15
N GLN A 162 -2.04 33.29 -3.15
CA GLN A 162 -2.39 33.97 -4.39
C GLN A 162 -1.22 34.85 -4.80
N PHE A 163 -0.38 34.38 -5.74
CA PHE A 163 0.48 35.29 -6.48
C PHE A 163 -0.42 36.21 -7.33
N ARG A 164 -0.67 37.44 -6.87
CA ARG A 164 -1.12 38.50 -7.77
C ARG A 164 0.03 38.80 -8.74
N ILE A 165 -0.04 38.24 -9.95
CA ILE A 165 0.72 38.78 -11.07
C ILE A 165 0.23 40.22 -11.25
N PRO A 166 1.11 41.25 -11.21
CA PRO A 166 0.69 42.61 -11.51
C PRO A 166 0.10 42.61 -12.92
N LYS A 167 -1.19 42.94 -13.04
CA LYS A 167 -1.79 43.17 -14.36
C LYS A 167 -1.11 44.41 -14.93
N PHE A 168 -0.31 44.23 -15.97
CA PHE A 168 0.04 45.34 -16.86
C PHE A 168 -1.21 45.68 -17.67
N ASP A 169 -1.69 46.91 -17.57
CA ASP A 169 -2.64 47.45 -18.56
C ASP A 169 -1.93 47.52 -19.92
N LYS A 170 -2.70 47.46 -21.02
CA LYS A 170 -2.28 47.41 -22.43
C LYS A 170 -1.48 48.64 -22.90
N THR A 171 -1.07 49.52 -21.99
CA THR A 171 -0.28 50.73 -22.22
C THR A 171 1.06 50.77 -21.48
N GLY A 172 1.41 49.72 -20.72
CA GLY A 172 2.77 49.53 -20.21
C GLY A 172 3.24 50.48 -19.09
N ARG A 173 2.34 51.16 -18.36
CA ARG A 173 2.71 51.98 -17.19
C ARG A 173 2.32 51.34 -15.86
N ARG A 174 3.22 51.50 -14.88
CA ARG A 174 3.12 51.00 -13.51
C ARG A 174 2.12 51.86 -12.72
N GLY A 175 0.90 51.35 -12.49
CA GLY A 175 -0.09 52.02 -11.64
C GLY A 175 0.35 52.00 -10.17
N THR A 176 0.43 53.17 -9.54
CA THR A 176 0.62 53.32 -8.10
C THR A 176 -0.72 53.12 -7.41
N ASP A 177 -0.92 51.95 -6.81
CA ASP A 177 -2.11 51.69 -5.99
C ASP A 177 -1.68 51.62 -4.52
N SER A 178 -2.06 52.64 -3.74
CA SER A 178 -1.79 52.81 -2.31
C SER A 178 -2.88 52.17 -1.43
N GLY A 179 -3.59 51.16 -1.94
CA GLY A 179 -4.59 50.41 -1.18
C GLY A 179 -3.93 49.33 -0.31
N ALA A 180 -4.06 49.45 1.01
CA ALA A 180 -3.75 48.36 1.95
C ALA A 180 -4.42 47.05 1.50
N PRO A 181 -3.75 45.89 1.60
CA PRO A 181 -4.34 44.64 1.15
C PRO A 181 -5.50 44.25 2.07
N SER A 182 -6.72 44.41 1.57
CA SER A 182 -7.93 43.86 2.20
C SER A 182 -7.90 42.34 2.09
N VAL A 183 -7.83 41.65 3.23
CA VAL A 183 -8.01 40.19 3.30
C VAL A 183 -9.47 39.88 3.03
N GLN A 184 -9.78 39.43 1.81
CA GLN A 184 -11.08 38.83 1.51
C GLN A 184 -11.04 37.35 1.88
N PHE A 185 -11.86 36.96 2.85
CA PHE A 185 -12.05 35.56 3.23
C PHE A 185 -13.08 34.93 2.28
N SER A 186 -12.65 34.00 1.42
CA SER A 186 -13.57 33.15 0.65
C SER A 186 -14.00 31.94 1.48
N SER A 187 -15.29 31.61 1.43
CA SER A 187 -15.86 30.38 2.01
C SER A 187 -15.51 29.11 1.23
N SER A 188 -14.87 29.25 0.08
CA SER A 188 -14.24 28.17 -0.67
C SER A 188 -12.73 28.16 -0.40
N ILE A 189 -12.23 27.04 0.12
CA ILE A 189 -10.82 26.80 0.40
C ILE A 189 -10.10 26.49 -0.91
N PRO A 190 -9.20 27.35 -1.42
CA PRO A 190 -8.43 27.02 -2.61
C PRO A 190 -7.22 26.15 -2.21
N GLN A 191 -6.94 25.14 -3.03
CA GLN A 191 -5.81 24.20 -2.90
C GLN A 191 -4.66 24.66 -3.80
N SER A 192 -3.40 24.61 -3.30
CA SER A 192 -2.18 24.93 -4.09
C SER A 192 -2.31 24.50 -5.55
N GLN A 193 -2.52 25.46 -6.47
CA GLN A 193 -2.72 25.11 -7.89
C GLN A 193 -1.48 24.41 -8.48
N ARG A 194 -0.29 24.71 -7.96
CA ARG A 194 1.01 24.16 -8.40
C ARG A 194 1.60 23.18 -7.38
N ALA A 195 2.18 22.08 -7.86
CA ALA A 195 2.98 21.18 -7.02
C ALA A 195 4.38 21.77 -6.83
N TYR A 196 4.88 21.77 -5.60
CA TYR A 196 6.22 22.22 -5.26
C TYR A 196 7.23 21.07 -5.40
N ARG A 197 8.46 21.42 -5.78
CA ARG A 197 9.58 20.48 -5.89
C ARG A 197 10.29 20.37 -4.54
N PHE A 198 10.26 19.18 -3.97
CA PHE A 198 10.97 18.80 -2.75
C PHE A 198 12.19 17.96 -3.09
N VAL A 199 13.25 18.17 -2.33
CA VAL A 199 14.42 17.28 -2.24
C VAL A 199 14.65 16.98 -0.76
N GLN A 200 15.44 15.96 -0.44
CA GLN A 200 15.71 15.63 0.96
C GLN A 200 16.24 16.85 1.74
N GLY A 201 15.61 17.16 2.88
CA GLY A 201 15.93 18.33 3.71
C GLY A 201 15.27 19.64 3.26
N LYS A 202 14.52 19.66 2.16
CA LYS A 202 13.83 20.86 1.67
C LYS A 202 12.43 20.99 2.25
N ASP A 203 12.06 22.22 2.61
CA ASP A 203 10.72 22.57 3.05
C ASP A 203 10.04 23.60 2.13
N TRP A 204 8.71 23.61 2.24
CA TRP A 204 7.81 24.59 1.64
C TRP A 204 6.67 24.88 2.61
N GLY A 205 6.22 26.13 2.67
CA GLY A 205 5.23 26.55 3.65
C GLY A 205 4.99 28.04 3.64
N PHE A 206 4.44 28.53 4.74
CA PHE A 206 4.02 29.92 4.90
C PHE A 206 4.75 30.58 6.05
N LYS A 207 5.54 31.59 5.72
CA LYS A 207 6.23 32.43 6.68
C LYS A 207 5.28 33.20 7.61
N LYS A 208 4.14 33.64 7.05
CA LYS A 208 3.06 34.37 7.75
C LYS A 208 1.76 33.56 7.69
N PHE A 209 1.70 32.42 8.36
CA PHE A 209 0.56 31.50 8.27
C PHE A 209 -0.68 32.05 9.00
N ILE A 210 -0.53 32.46 10.26
CA ILE A 210 -1.63 33.07 11.03
C ILE A 210 -1.07 34.10 12.01
N ARG A 211 -1.78 35.21 12.19
CA ARG A 211 -1.39 36.21 13.19
C ARG A 211 -1.58 35.64 14.59
N ARG A 212 -0.62 35.92 15.47
CA ARG A 212 -0.61 35.37 16.83
C ARG A 212 -1.72 35.94 17.71
N ASP A 213 -2.01 37.23 17.59
CA ASP A 213 -3.11 37.87 18.32
C ASP A 213 -4.46 37.21 18.00
N PHE A 214 -4.71 36.95 16.72
CA PHE A 214 -5.92 36.25 16.27
C PHE A 214 -5.96 34.79 16.74
N LEU A 215 -4.83 34.09 16.72
CA LEU A 215 -4.74 32.70 17.17
C LEU A 215 -4.98 32.55 18.69
N LEU A 216 -4.45 33.49 19.48
CA LEU A 216 -4.51 33.48 20.95
C LEU A 216 -5.81 34.06 21.51
N ASP A 217 -6.59 34.77 20.70
CA ASP A 217 -7.89 35.30 21.10
C ASP A 217 -8.92 34.17 21.22
N GLU A 218 -9.34 33.91 22.46
CA GLU A 218 -10.31 32.87 22.83
C GLU A 218 -11.63 32.97 22.07
N ALA A 219 -12.04 34.18 21.66
CA ALA A 219 -13.26 34.40 20.89
C ALA A 219 -13.23 33.69 19.52
N ASN A 220 -12.03 33.40 18.99
CA ASN A 220 -11.86 32.71 17.71
C ASN A 220 -11.90 31.18 17.82
N GLY A 221 -11.83 30.62 19.04
CA GLY A 221 -12.01 29.19 19.29
C GLY A 221 -10.99 28.26 18.60
N LEU A 222 -9.78 28.76 18.33
CA LEU A 222 -8.71 28.02 17.63
C LEU A 222 -7.75 27.26 18.55
N LEU A 223 -7.83 27.51 19.85
CA LEU A 223 -7.03 26.87 20.90
C LEU A 223 -7.93 26.27 22.01
N PRO A 224 -8.81 25.31 21.69
CA PRO A 224 -9.61 24.64 22.72
C PRO A 224 -8.70 23.96 23.73
N ASP A 225 -8.90 24.23 25.02
CA ASP A 225 -8.03 23.77 26.12
C ASP A 225 -6.55 24.12 25.94
N ASP A 226 -6.24 25.28 25.32
CA ASP A 226 -4.89 25.71 24.96
C ASP A 226 -4.14 24.71 24.05
N LYS A 227 -4.89 24.03 23.17
CA LYS A 227 -4.34 23.06 22.22
C LYS A 227 -4.40 23.59 20.80
N LEU A 228 -3.24 23.81 20.19
CA LEU A 228 -3.15 24.10 18.75
C LEU A 228 -3.18 22.78 17.96
N THR A 229 -4.25 22.55 17.19
CA THR A 229 -4.34 21.38 16.32
C THR A 229 -4.21 21.78 14.85
N ILE A 230 -3.10 21.38 14.24
CA ILE A 230 -2.77 21.63 12.84
C ILE A 230 -3.15 20.40 12.03
N PHE A 231 -3.89 20.60 10.94
CA PHE A 231 -4.20 19.58 9.96
C PHE A 231 -3.46 19.89 8.66
N CYS A 232 -2.73 18.90 8.14
CA CYS A 232 -1.99 18.99 6.90
C CYS A 232 -2.49 17.95 5.91
N GLU A 233 -2.87 18.37 4.71
CA GLU A 233 -3.15 17.48 3.60
C GLU A 233 -1.99 17.54 2.62
N VAL A 234 -1.53 16.39 2.13
CA VAL A 234 -0.44 16.28 1.15
C VAL A 234 -0.92 15.46 -0.04
N SER A 235 -0.62 15.93 -1.25
CA SER A 235 -0.87 15.23 -2.51
C SER A 235 0.43 15.10 -3.29
N VAL A 236 1.05 13.92 -3.25
CA VAL A 236 2.29 13.61 -3.96
C VAL A 236 1.98 13.16 -5.37
N VAL A 237 2.64 13.78 -6.34
CA VAL A 237 2.59 13.39 -7.76
C VAL A 237 3.53 12.19 -7.94
N ALA A 238 2.95 11.03 -8.23
CA ALA A 238 3.68 9.80 -8.51
C ALA A 238 4.00 9.66 -10.01
N ASP A 239 4.61 8.53 -10.37
CA ASP A 239 5.06 8.27 -11.73
C ASP A 239 3.85 8.22 -12.69
N SER A 240 4.04 8.79 -13.89
CA SER A 240 3.02 8.84 -14.93
C SER A 240 3.09 7.60 -15.81
N VAL A 241 1.95 6.99 -16.10
CA VAL A 241 1.87 5.88 -17.06
C VAL A 241 1.31 6.42 -18.37
N ASN A 242 2.04 6.17 -19.46
CA ASN A 242 1.55 6.40 -20.81
C ASN A 242 0.82 5.15 -21.29
N ILE A 243 -0.43 5.32 -21.70
CA ILE A 243 -1.21 4.25 -22.32
C ILE A 243 -1.38 4.67 -23.78
N SER A 244 -0.71 3.95 -24.67
CA SER A 244 -0.76 4.17 -26.11
C SER A 244 -1.60 3.10 -26.78
N GLY A 245 -2.40 3.48 -27.76
CA GLY A 245 -3.15 2.56 -28.60
C GLY A 245 -3.01 2.93 -30.07
N GLN A 246 -3.07 1.91 -30.93
CA GLN A 246 -3.25 2.06 -32.36
C GLN A 246 -4.70 1.76 -32.70
N SER A 247 -5.38 2.72 -33.30
CA SER A 247 -6.76 2.56 -33.74
C SER A 247 -6.74 2.19 -35.22
N ASN A 248 -6.74 0.89 -35.54
CA ASN A 248 -6.96 0.49 -36.93
C ASN A 248 -8.36 0.97 -37.35
N ALA A 249 -8.44 1.74 -38.43
CA ALA A 249 -9.60 2.52 -38.88
C ALA A 249 -10.81 1.70 -39.35
N ILE A 250 -10.93 0.43 -38.96
CA ILE A 250 -12.11 -0.40 -39.19
C ILE A 250 -12.61 -0.90 -37.83
N GLN A 251 -13.73 -0.33 -37.35
CA GLN A 251 -14.39 -0.76 -36.11
C GLN A 251 -15.04 -2.13 -36.28
N PHE A 252 -14.26 -3.20 -36.21
CA PHE A 252 -14.81 -4.50 -35.88
C PHE A 252 -15.05 -4.54 -34.37
N LYS A 253 -16.28 -4.87 -33.95
CA LYS A 253 -16.56 -5.21 -32.55
C LYS A 253 -15.94 -6.56 -32.25
N VAL A 254 -14.66 -6.58 -31.87
CA VAL A 254 -13.98 -7.79 -31.42
C VAL A 254 -14.58 -8.18 -30.06
N PRO A 255 -15.22 -9.37 -29.94
CA PRO A 255 -15.71 -9.84 -28.66
C PRO A 255 -14.56 -10.05 -27.66
N GLU A 256 -14.86 -9.98 -26.36
CA GLU A 256 -13.87 -10.27 -25.32
C GLU A 256 -13.33 -11.71 -25.44
N CYS A 257 -12.07 -11.91 -25.06
CA CYS A 257 -11.48 -13.24 -25.03
C CYS A 257 -12.16 -14.10 -23.96
N ARG A 258 -12.81 -15.19 -24.42
CA ARG A 258 -13.56 -16.13 -23.58
C ARG A 258 -12.74 -17.32 -23.08
N LEU A 259 -11.46 -17.43 -23.46
CA LEU A 259 -10.61 -18.57 -23.14
C LEU A 259 -10.64 -19.01 -21.65
N PRO A 260 -10.53 -18.09 -20.66
CA PRO A 260 -10.63 -18.49 -19.26
C PRO A 260 -12.00 -19.10 -18.90
N ASP A 261 -13.08 -18.57 -19.47
CA ASP A 261 -14.44 -19.04 -19.20
C ASP A 261 -14.69 -20.39 -19.88
N ASP A 262 -14.21 -20.57 -21.10
CA ASP A 262 -14.35 -21.81 -21.88
C ASP A 262 -13.54 -22.96 -21.23
N LEU A 263 -12.30 -22.69 -20.77
CA LEU A 263 -11.52 -23.66 -20.00
C LEU A 263 -12.14 -23.92 -18.62
N GLY A 264 -12.64 -22.88 -17.94
CA GLY A 264 -13.37 -23.04 -16.68
C GLY A 264 -14.58 -23.96 -16.83
N GLN A 265 -15.29 -23.86 -17.96
CA GLN A 265 -16.41 -24.74 -18.26
C GLN A 265 -15.99 -26.21 -18.38
N LEU A 266 -14.83 -26.52 -18.98
CA LEU A 266 -14.31 -27.89 -19.04
C LEU A 266 -14.15 -28.51 -17.65
N PHE A 267 -13.70 -27.73 -16.67
CA PHE A 267 -13.59 -28.18 -15.28
C PHE A 267 -14.96 -28.39 -14.62
N GLU A 268 -15.89 -27.44 -14.78
CA GLU A 268 -17.21 -27.53 -14.14
C GLU A 268 -18.08 -28.66 -14.72
N VAL A 269 -18.00 -28.90 -16.04
CA VAL A 269 -18.77 -29.97 -16.71
C VAL A 269 -18.03 -31.30 -16.79
N GLN A 270 -16.74 -31.33 -16.45
CA GLN A 270 -15.90 -32.54 -16.39
C GLN A 270 -15.81 -33.32 -17.71
N LYS A 271 -15.98 -32.64 -18.86
CA LYS A 271 -15.93 -33.28 -20.18
C LYS A 271 -14.49 -33.53 -20.62
N PHE A 272 -14.22 -34.73 -21.13
CA PHE A 272 -12.91 -35.15 -21.66
C PHE A 272 -11.80 -35.27 -20.60
N SER A 273 -12.17 -35.45 -19.33
CA SER A 273 -11.21 -35.68 -18.26
C SER A 273 -10.46 -36.99 -18.45
N ASP A 274 -9.19 -36.98 -18.06
CA ASP A 274 -8.24 -38.09 -18.18
C ASP A 274 -7.50 -38.38 -16.86
N VAL A 275 -7.89 -37.70 -15.78
CA VAL A 275 -7.39 -37.92 -14.41
C VAL A 275 -8.43 -37.61 -13.35
N THR A 276 -8.44 -38.40 -12.28
CA THR A 276 -9.28 -38.21 -11.10
C THR A 276 -8.44 -37.74 -9.90
N LEU A 277 -8.75 -36.57 -9.35
CA LEU A 277 -8.17 -36.09 -8.09
C LEU A 277 -9.12 -36.43 -6.94
N SER A 278 -8.65 -37.19 -5.95
CA SER A 278 -9.46 -37.63 -4.81
C SER A 278 -9.02 -36.97 -3.51
N VAL A 279 -9.96 -36.38 -2.79
CA VAL A 279 -9.75 -35.73 -1.49
C VAL A 279 -10.84 -36.13 -0.51
N ASN A 280 -10.48 -36.73 0.63
CA ASN A 280 -11.42 -37.14 1.68
C ASN A 280 -12.68 -37.89 1.17
N GLY A 281 -12.50 -38.78 0.19
CA GLY A 281 -13.58 -39.56 -0.41
C GLY A 281 -14.42 -38.83 -1.48
N ARG A 282 -14.13 -37.56 -1.76
CA ARG A 282 -14.69 -36.84 -2.92
C ARG A 282 -13.74 -36.92 -4.10
N GLU A 283 -14.29 -36.88 -5.30
CA GLU A 283 -13.54 -37.00 -6.55
C GLU A 283 -13.80 -35.80 -7.46
N PHE A 284 -12.73 -35.31 -8.08
CA PHE A 284 -12.74 -34.23 -9.06
C PHE A 284 -12.12 -34.74 -10.35
N GLN A 285 -12.88 -34.69 -11.44
CA GLN A 285 -12.39 -34.98 -12.77
C GLN A 285 -11.61 -33.78 -13.32
N ALA A 286 -10.45 -34.03 -13.94
CA ALA A 286 -9.57 -33.00 -14.47
C ALA A 286 -8.80 -33.47 -15.72
N HIS A 287 -7.97 -32.58 -16.26
CA HIS A 287 -7.21 -32.78 -17.49
C HIS A 287 -5.71 -32.67 -17.21
N LYS A 288 -4.96 -33.75 -17.41
CA LYS A 288 -3.51 -33.81 -17.16
C LYS A 288 -2.76 -32.71 -17.89
N ALA A 289 -3.08 -32.48 -19.16
CA ALA A 289 -2.43 -31.47 -19.98
C ALA A 289 -2.55 -30.05 -19.38
N ILE A 290 -3.74 -29.68 -18.88
CA ILE A 290 -3.98 -28.37 -18.26
C ILE A 290 -3.26 -28.30 -16.91
N LEU A 291 -3.40 -29.32 -16.07
CA LEU A 291 -2.74 -29.36 -14.76
C LEU A 291 -1.21 -29.27 -14.90
N ALA A 292 -0.61 -30.07 -15.79
CA ALA A 292 0.82 -30.08 -16.05
C ALA A 292 1.33 -28.75 -16.63
N ALA A 293 0.59 -28.14 -17.57
CA ALA A 293 0.98 -26.85 -18.13
C ALA A 293 0.94 -25.69 -17.12
N ARG A 294 0.19 -25.84 -16.02
CA ARG A 294 -0.08 -24.76 -15.05
C ARG A 294 0.59 -24.98 -13.70
N SER A 295 1.05 -26.19 -13.41
CA SER A 295 1.72 -26.56 -12.15
C SER A 295 2.90 -27.49 -12.46
N PRO A 296 4.15 -27.07 -12.18
CA PRO A 296 5.32 -27.93 -12.28
C PRO A 296 5.21 -29.22 -11.46
N VAL A 297 4.51 -29.17 -10.33
CA VAL A 297 4.29 -30.33 -9.45
C VAL A 297 3.39 -31.37 -10.12
N PHE A 298 2.29 -30.93 -10.73
CA PHE A 298 1.45 -31.84 -11.53
C PHE A 298 2.19 -32.33 -12.79
N ALA A 299 3.01 -31.48 -13.43
CA ALA A 299 3.82 -31.91 -14.57
C ALA A 299 4.74 -33.08 -14.20
N ALA A 300 5.55 -32.92 -13.15
CA ALA A 300 6.44 -33.96 -12.66
C ALA A 300 5.67 -35.23 -12.25
N MET A 301 4.50 -35.07 -11.60
CA MET A 301 3.65 -36.19 -11.20
C MET A 301 3.15 -37.02 -12.39
N PHE A 302 2.88 -36.40 -13.54
CA PHE A 302 2.37 -37.09 -14.73
C PHE A 302 3.44 -37.51 -15.73
N GLU A 303 4.63 -36.90 -15.69
CA GLU A 303 5.74 -37.19 -16.61
C GLU A 303 6.51 -38.45 -16.18
N HIS A 304 6.73 -38.64 -14.87
CA HIS A 304 7.46 -39.80 -14.35
C HIS A 304 6.56 -41.03 -14.17
N GLU A 305 7.14 -42.24 -14.21
CA GLU A 305 6.42 -43.53 -14.05
C GLU A 305 5.97 -43.81 -12.60
N MET A 306 5.27 -42.87 -11.98
CA MET A 306 4.68 -43.06 -10.66
C MET A 306 3.31 -43.75 -10.73
N GLU A 307 2.80 -44.24 -9.60
CA GLU A 307 1.50 -44.95 -9.54
C GLU A 307 0.35 -44.09 -10.06
N GLU A 308 0.42 -42.77 -9.86
CA GLU A 308 -0.59 -41.80 -10.33
C GLU A 308 -0.72 -41.79 -11.85
N ARG A 309 0.40 -41.96 -12.57
CA ARG A 309 0.41 -42.07 -14.04
C ARG A 309 -0.25 -43.37 -14.50
N LYS A 310 -0.04 -44.46 -13.76
CA LYS A 310 -0.59 -45.80 -14.10
C LYS A 310 -2.09 -45.90 -13.79
N LEU A 311 -2.54 -45.27 -12.71
CA LEU A 311 -3.91 -45.35 -12.22
C LEU A 311 -4.82 -44.20 -12.72
N ASN A 312 -4.24 -43.17 -13.35
CA ASN A 312 -4.96 -41.93 -13.71
C ASN A 312 -5.71 -41.34 -12.50
N ARG A 313 -5.15 -41.51 -11.30
CA ARG A 313 -5.77 -41.14 -10.04
C ARG A 313 -4.72 -40.57 -9.09
N VAL A 314 -5.01 -39.42 -8.51
CA VAL A 314 -4.14 -38.73 -7.55
C VAL A 314 -4.89 -38.61 -6.22
N ALA A 315 -4.30 -39.10 -5.14
CA ALA A 315 -4.83 -38.92 -3.79
C ALA A 315 -4.25 -37.65 -3.16
N ILE A 316 -5.11 -36.74 -2.72
CA ILE A 316 -4.77 -35.49 -2.06
C ILE A 316 -5.32 -35.55 -0.63
N THR A 317 -4.44 -35.55 0.37
CA THR A 317 -4.80 -35.82 1.78
C THR A 317 -4.69 -34.59 2.68
N ASP A 318 -4.01 -33.55 2.23
CA ASP A 318 -3.55 -32.40 3.03
C ASP A 318 -4.15 -31.06 2.57
N VAL A 319 -5.11 -31.10 1.65
CA VAL A 319 -5.86 -29.91 1.19
C VAL A 319 -7.34 -30.13 1.44
N GLU A 320 -8.03 -29.14 2.02
CA GLU A 320 -9.48 -29.23 2.21
C GLU A 320 -10.21 -29.15 0.86
N GLN A 321 -11.35 -29.81 0.76
CA GLN A 321 -12.09 -29.94 -0.50
C GLN A 321 -12.43 -28.58 -1.15
N GLU A 322 -12.85 -27.60 -0.36
CA GLU A 322 -13.22 -26.27 -0.88
C GLU A 322 -12.00 -25.53 -1.44
N VAL A 323 -10.86 -25.64 -0.74
CA VAL A 323 -9.58 -25.06 -1.14
C VAL A 323 -9.07 -25.72 -2.41
N LEU A 324 -9.13 -27.05 -2.51
CA LEU A 324 -8.76 -27.77 -3.72
C LEU A 324 -9.61 -27.33 -4.92
N LYS A 325 -10.93 -27.19 -4.73
CA LYS A 325 -11.82 -26.73 -5.81
C LYS A 325 -11.45 -25.32 -6.28
N GLU A 326 -11.15 -24.41 -5.37
CA GLU A 326 -10.76 -23.04 -5.72
C GLU A 326 -9.39 -22.99 -6.40
N MET A 327 -8.42 -23.79 -5.93
CA MET A 327 -7.11 -23.97 -6.58
C MET A 327 -7.26 -24.51 -8.00
N LEU A 328 -8.12 -25.52 -8.21
CA LEU A 328 -8.40 -26.06 -9.54
C LEU A 328 -9.05 -25.01 -10.43
N ARG A 329 -10.04 -24.25 -9.94
CA ARG A 329 -10.61 -23.12 -10.71
C ARG A 329 -9.56 -22.11 -11.13
N PHE A 330 -8.60 -21.80 -10.26
CA PHE A 330 -7.48 -20.94 -10.62
C PHE A 330 -6.61 -21.55 -11.72
N ILE A 331 -6.31 -22.85 -11.65
CA ILE A 331 -5.51 -23.52 -12.68
C ILE A 331 -6.15 -23.36 -14.08
N TYR A 332 -7.47 -23.51 -14.19
CA TYR A 332 -8.18 -23.43 -15.48
C TYR A 332 -8.43 -21.99 -15.95
N THR A 333 -8.67 -21.05 -15.02
CA THR A 333 -9.21 -19.72 -15.37
C THR A 333 -8.25 -18.56 -15.05
N GLY A 334 -7.23 -18.79 -14.23
CA GLY A 334 -6.38 -17.75 -13.66
C GLY A 334 -7.07 -16.85 -12.62
N ARG A 335 -8.28 -17.21 -12.17
CA ARG A 335 -9.11 -16.46 -11.22
C ARG A 335 -9.43 -17.31 -9.99
N ALA A 336 -9.52 -16.67 -8.82
CA ALA A 336 -9.96 -17.26 -7.56
C ALA A 336 -10.95 -16.30 -6.89
N ALA A 337 -12.24 -16.55 -7.06
CA ALA A 337 -13.32 -15.66 -6.60
C ALA A 337 -13.55 -15.73 -5.08
N ASN A 338 -13.20 -16.86 -4.45
CA ASN A 338 -13.40 -17.06 -3.01
C ASN A 338 -12.12 -16.90 -2.19
N LEU A 339 -11.05 -16.35 -2.79
CA LEU A 339 -9.72 -16.28 -2.20
C LEU A 339 -9.73 -15.61 -0.81
N GLU A 340 -10.42 -14.48 -0.66
CA GLU A 340 -10.46 -13.72 0.60
C GLU A 340 -10.93 -14.55 1.81
N ARG A 341 -11.80 -15.56 1.59
CA ARG A 341 -12.36 -16.38 2.68
C ARG A 341 -11.40 -17.47 3.16
N MET A 342 -10.41 -17.84 2.36
CA MET A 342 -9.55 -19.02 2.58
C MET A 342 -8.09 -18.75 2.21
N ALA A 343 -7.65 -17.50 2.34
CA ALA A 343 -6.35 -17.07 1.80
C ALA A 343 -5.16 -17.81 2.46
N ASP A 344 -5.28 -18.20 3.73
CA ASP A 344 -4.28 -18.96 4.46
C ASP A 344 -4.14 -20.40 3.96
N ASP A 345 -5.24 -21.14 3.87
CA ASP A 345 -5.21 -22.52 3.36
C ASP A 345 -4.91 -22.55 1.84
N LEU A 346 -5.37 -21.54 1.09
CA LEU A 346 -5.09 -21.42 -0.34
C LEU A 346 -3.64 -21.02 -0.62
N LEU A 347 -3.01 -20.23 0.26
CA LEU A 347 -1.56 -19.96 0.22
C LEU A 347 -0.77 -21.27 0.36
N ALA A 348 -1.13 -22.09 1.35
CA ALA A 348 -0.49 -23.39 1.57
C ALA A 348 -0.62 -24.32 0.35
N ALA A 349 -1.81 -24.37 -0.25
CA ALA A 349 -2.04 -25.14 -1.47
C ALA A 349 -1.27 -24.58 -2.67
N ALA A 350 -1.25 -23.25 -2.84
CA ALA A 350 -0.54 -22.61 -3.94
C ALA A 350 0.98 -22.85 -3.89
N ASP A 351 1.56 -22.76 -2.69
CA ASP A 351 2.98 -23.06 -2.44
C ASP A 351 3.28 -24.54 -2.76
N LYS A 352 2.49 -25.47 -2.21
CA LYS A 352 2.65 -26.91 -2.44
C LYS A 352 2.61 -27.30 -3.92
N TYR A 353 1.71 -26.69 -4.70
CA TYR A 353 1.54 -27.00 -6.13
C TYR A 353 2.31 -26.03 -7.06
N ALA A 354 3.21 -25.21 -6.50
CA ALA A 354 4.05 -24.25 -7.22
C ALA A 354 3.24 -23.31 -8.15
N LEU A 355 2.14 -22.77 -7.64
CA LEU A 355 1.26 -21.83 -8.32
C LEU A 355 1.61 -20.39 -7.94
N GLU A 356 2.77 -19.91 -8.39
CA GLU A 356 3.37 -18.65 -7.93
C GLU A 356 2.43 -17.45 -7.96
N ARG A 357 1.69 -17.26 -9.07
CA ARG A 357 0.75 -16.14 -9.15
C ARG A 357 -0.40 -16.25 -8.15
N LEU A 358 -0.89 -17.45 -7.86
CA LEU A 358 -1.93 -17.64 -6.83
C LEU A 358 -1.38 -17.39 -5.44
N LYS A 359 -0.14 -17.83 -5.18
CA LYS A 359 0.59 -17.59 -3.93
C LYS A 359 0.67 -16.08 -3.64
N VAL A 360 1.14 -15.28 -4.60
CA VAL A 360 1.21 -13.82 -4.46
C VAL A 360 -0.16 -13.17 -4.30
N MET A 361 -1.21 -13.67 -4.97
CA MET A 361 -2.58 -13.18 -4.75
C MET A 361 -3.06 -13.45 -3.31
N CYS A 362 -2.68 -14.60 -2.72
CA CYS A 362 -2.98 -14.90 -1.31
C CYS A 362 -2.17 -14.00 -0.36
N GLU A 363 -0.90 -13.73 -0.69
CA GLU A 363 -0.06 -12.78 0.05
C GLU A 363 -0.68 -11.38 0.11
N GLU A 364 -1.19 -10.86 -1.00
CA GLU A 364 -1.86 -9.56 -1.06
C GLU A 364 -3.12 -9.51 -0.16
N ALA A 365 -3.95 -10.56 -0.20
CA ALA A 365 -5.16 -10.64 0.60
C ALA A 365 -4.86 -10.76 2.10
N LEU A 366 -3.85 -11.56 2.49
CA LEU A 366 -3.41 -11.67 3.87
C LEU A 366 -2.77 -10.37 4.38
N CYS A 367 -1.96 -9.72 3.54
CA CYS A 367 -1.35 -8.43 3.86
C CYS A 367 -2.40 -7.34 4.10
N THR A 368 -3.47 -7.30 3.29
CA THR A 368 -4.57 -6.32 3.44
C THR A 368 -5.34 -6.50 4.75
N ASN A 369 -5.35 -7.72 5.29
CA ASN A 369 -6.03 -8.08 6.54
C ASN A 369 -5.10 -8.11 7.76
N LEU A 370 -3.86 -7.63 7.65
CA LEU A 370 -2.94 -7.54 8.79
C LEU A 370 -3.51 -6.64 9.89
N SER A 371 -3.44 -7.14 11.11
CA SER A 371 -3.88 -6.45 12.32
C SER A 371 -2.93 -6.78 13.48
N VAL A 372 -3.02 -6.02 14.57
CA VAL A 372 -2.22 -6.28 15.78
C VAL A 372 -2.40 -7.74 16.25
N ASP A 373 -3.64 -8.23 16.26
CA ASP A 373 -3.98 -9.55 16.80
C ASP A 373 -3.45 -10.72 15.96
N ASN A 374 -3.34 -10.55 14.63
CA ASN A 374 -2.98 -11.63 13.71
C ASN A 374 -1.57 -11.52 13.11
N ALA A 375 -0.83 -10.44 13.39
CA ALA A 375 0.45 -10.18 12.73
C ALA A 375 1.48 -11.28 12.98
N ALA A 376 1.57 -11.81 14.21
CA ALA A 376 2.49 -12.88 14.55
C ALA A 376 2.15 -14.20 13.83
N ASP A 377 0.87 -14.59 13.83
CA ASP A 377 0.41 -15.80 13.14
C ASP A 377 0.60 -15.69 11.62
N THR A 378 0.36 -14.50 11.05
CA THR A 378 0.57 -14.22 9.63
C THR A 378 2.05 -14.29 9.26
N LEU A 379 2.95 -13.80 10.14
CA LEU A 379 4.39 -13.92 9.93
C LEU A 379 4.86 -15.38 9.93
N ILE A 380 4.38 -16.19 10.87
CA ILE A 380 4.67 -17.63 10.92
C ILE A 380 4.18 -18.31 9.65
N LEU A 381 2.95 -18.01 9.22
CA LEU A 381 2.38 -18.57 8.00
C LEU A 381 3.20 -18.18 6.76
N ALA A 382 3.64 -16.93 6.68
CA ALA A 382 4.44 -16.44 5.57
C ALA A 382 5.82 -17.12 5.51
N ASP A 383 6.46 -17.34 6.65
CA ASP A 383 7.72 -18.10 6.75
C ASP A 383 7.53 -19.56 6.33
N LEU A 384 6.49 -20.21 6.86
CA LEU A 384 6.18 -21.61 6.59
C LEU A 384 5.98 -21.90 5.10
N HIS A 385 5.39 -20.96 4.36
CA HIS A 385 5.09 -21.10 2.94
C HIS A 385 6.04 -20.29 2.05
N SER A 386 7.20 -19.87 2.56
CA SER A 386 8.19 -19.09 1.79
C SER A 386 7.55 -17.93 1.00
N ALA A 387 6.65 -17.20 1.66
CA ALA A 387 5.87 -16.11 1.09
C ALA A 387 6.59 -14.78 1.39
N ASP A 388 7.62 -14.49 0.61
CA ASP A 388 8.61 -13.44 0.92
C ASP A 388 8.02 -12.03 0.98
N GLN A 389 7.03 -11.72 0.13
CA GLN A 389 6.42 -10.38 0.13
C GLN A 389 5.57 -10.21 1.39
N LEU A 390 4.72 -11.18 1.71
CA LEU A 390 3.92 -11.17 2.94
C LEU A 390 4.80 -11.16 4.19
N LYS A 391 5.88 -11.95 4.22
CA LYS A 391 6.83 -12.00 5.35
C LYS A 391 7.44 -10.62 5.59
N ALA A 392 7.91 -9.95 4.54
CA ALA A 392 8.47 -8.61 4.63
C ALA A 392 7.43 -7.58 5.12
N GLN A 393 6.19 -7.63 4.61
CA GLN A 393 5.12 -6.73 5.03
C GLN A 393 4.69 -6.98 6.49
N ALA A 394 4.60 -8.24 6.92
CA ALA A 394 4.27 -8.59 8.29
C ALA A 394 5.35 -8.11 9.27
N ILE A 395 6.64 -8.27 8.94
CA ILE A 395 7.75 -7.75 9.76
C ILE A 395 7.67 -6.22 9.88
N ASP A 396 7.43 -5.50 8.80
CA ASP A 396 7.31 -4.04 8.82
C ASP A 396 6.11 -3.58 9.68
N PHE A 397 4.97 -4.25 9.55
CA PHE A 397 3.79 -4.00 10.36
C PHE A 397 4.08 -4.23 11.85
N ILE A 398 4.70 -5.36 12.19
CA ILE A 398 5.09 -5.70 13.58
C ILE A 398 6.01 -4.63 14.15
N ASN A 399 7.02 -4.20 13.40
CA ASN A 399 7.95 -3.17 13.87
C ASN A 399 7.27 -1.80 14.05
N THR A 400 6.28 -1.48 13.21
CA THR A 400 5.48 -0.24 13.32
C THR A 400 4.55 -0.25 14.53
N HIS A 401 3.99 -1.41 14.87
CA HIS A 401 3.02 -1.60 15.96
C HIS A 401 3.59 -2.39 17.15
N ALA A 402 4.91 -2.33 17.35
CA ALA A 402 5.63 -3.24 18.24
C ALA A 402 5.07 -3.26 19.67
N THR A 403 4.70 -2.10 20.21
CA THR A 403 4.15 -1.99 21.58
C THR A 403 2.88 -2.82 21.77
N ASP A 404 1.99 -2.79 20.78
CA ASP A 404 0.69 -3.46 20.89
C ASP A 404 0.81 -4.94 20.53
N VAL A 405 1.60 -5.26 19.49
CA VAL A 405 1.82 -6.63 19.03
C VAL A 405 2.50 -7.46 20.12
N MET A 406 3.48 -6.90 20.84
CA MET A 406 4.20 -7.62 21.90
C MET A 406 3.31 -8.11 23.04
N GLU A 407 2.15 -7.47 23.25
CA GLU A 407 1.20 -7.86 24.28
C GLU A 407 0.26 -9.00 23.86
N THR A 408 0.17 -9.28 22.56
CA THR A 408 -0.71 -10.34 22.03
C THR A 408 -0.27 -11.73 22.45
N ALA A 409 -1.24 -12.63 22.57
CA ALA A 409 -0.97 -14.05 22.81
C ALA A 409 -0.17 -14.68 21.66
N GLY A 410 -0.51 -14.32 20.41
CA GLY A 410 0.19 -14.80 19.21
C GLY A 410 1.68 -14.48 19.23
N TRP A 411 2.05 -13.23 19.57
CA TRP A 411 3.46 -12.86 19.72
C TRP A 411 4.17 -13.64 20.83
N LYS A 412 3.54 -13.76 22.01
CA LYS A 412 4.08 -14.52 23.15
C LYS A 412 4.32 -16.00 22.78
N THR A 413 3.42 -16.59 21.99
CA THR A 413 3.60 -17.95 21.44
C THR A 413 4.71 -18.01 20.39
N MET A 414 4.82 -17.01 19.50
CA MET A 414 5.85 -16.97 18.46
C MET A 414 7.27 -16.90 19.05
N ILE A 415 7.47 -16.16 20.14
CA ILE A 415 8.78 -16.09 20.84
C ILE A 415 9.29 -17.49 21.20
N LEU A 416 8.39 -18.36 21.67
CA LEU A 416 8.75 -19.70 22.12
C LEU A 416 8.87 -20.70 20.97
N SER A 417 8.04 -20.56 19.93
CA SER A 417 7.91 -21.54 18.85
C SER A 417 8.80 -21.24 17.64
N HIS A 418 9.06 -19.96 17.34
CA HIS A 418 9.79 -19.51 16.14
C HIS A 418 10.75 -18.35 16.46
N PRO A 419 11.78 -18.58 17.32
CA PRO A 419 12.68 -17.51 17.77
C PRO A 419 13.51 -16.88 16.64
N HIS A 420 13.71 -17.57 15.50
CA HIS A 420 14.40 -17.02 14.34
C HIS A 420 13.63 -15.84 13.71
N LEU A 421 12.30 -15.86 13.75
CA LEU A 421 11.46 -14.78 13.24
C LEU A 421 11.61 -13.50 14.07
N ILE A 422 11.82 -13.64 15.38
CA ILE A 422 12.12 -12.51 16.26
C ILE A 422 13.48 -11.90 15.89
N ALA A 423 14.50 -12.73 15.66
CA ALA A 423 15.82 -12.27 15.25
C ALA A 423 15.78 -11.56 13.88
N GLU A 424 14.97 -12.04 12.94
CA GLU A 424 14.75 -11.39 11.65
C GLU A 424 14.02 -10.05 11.78
N ALA A 425 12.93 -9.98 12.56
CA ALA A 425 12.20 -8.75 12.80
C ALA A 425 13.08 -7.68 13.47
N PHE A 426 13.87 -8.09 14.47
CA PHE A 426 14.84 -7.23 15.15
C PHE A 426 15.95 -6.76 14.21
N ARG A 427 16.47 -7.64 13.34
CA ARG A 427 17.47 -7.26 12.33
C ARG A 427 16.89 -6.23 11.36
N ALA A 428 15.65 -6.42 10.89
CA ALA A 428 14.98 -5.47 10.04
C ALA A 428 14.83 -4.10 10.72
N LEU A 429 14.43 -4.07 11.99
CA LEU A 429 14.35 -2.85 12.80
C LEU A 429 15.71 -2.15 12.91
N ALA A 430 16.78 -2.90 13.20
CA ALA A 430 18.13 -2.34 13.30
C ALA A 430 18.62 -1.72 11.98
N THR A 431 18.32 -2.37 10.84
CA THR A 431 18.69 -1.83 9.52
C THR A 431 17.96 -0.53 9.17
N GLN A 432 16.76 -0.30 9.71
CA GLN A 432 16.04 0.98 9.53
C GLN A 432 16.66 2.13 10.35
N GLN A 433 17.45 1.82 11.40
CA GLN A 433 18.05 2.81 12.31
C GLN A 433 19.47 3.25 11.92
N ILE A 434 20.13 2.58 10.97
CA ILE A 434 21.49 2.94 10.53
C ILE A 434 21.41 4.20 9.64
N PRO A 435 22.00 5.35 10.04
CA PRO A 435 22.10 6.51 9.15
C PRO A 435 22.99 6.16 7.94
N PRO A 436 22.68 6.64 6.72
CA PRO A 436 23.59 6.46 5.60
C PRO A 436 24.96 7.03 5.95
N ILE A 437 26.00 6.19 5.84
CA ILE A 437 27.39 6.58 6.04
C ILE A 437 27.66 7.77 5.12
N GLY A 438 27.83 8.96 5.71
CA GLY A 438 28.14 10.17 4.97
C GLY A 438 29.45 10.01 4.17
N PRO A 439 29.61 10.74 3.05
CA PRO A 439 30.83 10.63 2.24
C PRO A 439 32.06 10.96 3.10
N PRO A 440 33.21 10.30 2.84
CA PRO A 440 34.42 10.49 3.63
C PRO A 440 34.84 11.96 3.61
N ARG A 441 35.05 12.54 4.80
CA ARG A 441 35.52 13.93 4.97
C ARG A 441 36.79 14.13 4.14
N LYS A 442 36.73 15.00 3.13
CA LYS A 442 37.92 15.46 2.41
C LYS A 442 38.89 16.06 3.42
N ARG A 443 40.12 15.53 3.48
CA ARG A 443 41.23 16.12 4.22
C ARG A 443 41.36 17.58 3.80
N VAL A 444 41.17 18.49 4.76
CA VAL A 444 41.51 19.90 4.60
C VAL A 444 43.03 19.97 4.41
N LYS A 445 43.48 20.45 3.25
CA LYS A 445 44.87 20.86 3.08
C LYS A 445 45.08 22.10 3.95
N GLN A 446 45.99 21.99 4.92
CA GLN A 446 46.52 23.15 5.62
C GLN A 446 47.32 23.98 4.60
N SER A 447 46.97 25.27 4.50
CA SER A 447 47.73 26.30 3.79
C SER A 447 48.64 27.03 4.77
#